data_AF-A0A3P8G103-F1
#
_entry.id   AF-A0A3P8G103-F1
#
_cell.length_a   1.000
_cell.length_b   1.000
_cell.length_c   1.000
_cell.angle_alpha   90.00
_cell.angle_beta   90.00
_cell.angle_gamma   90.00
#
_symmetry.space_group_name_H-M   'P 1'
#
loop_
_entity.id
_entity.type
_entity.pdbx_description
1 polymer ?
#
loop_
_entity_poly.entity_id
_entity_poly.type
_entity_poly.pdbx_seq_one_letter_code
_entity_poly.pdbx_strand_id
1 'polypeptide(L)'
;MLQAVCARNHAENISRVLYPNDNFFVGKELRLRQEYFLVAATLQDIIRRFRSNDSHHRSFDEFPNKVAIQLNDTHPSLAIPELLRILVDLEGLEWKKAWDISYHTFAYTNHTILPEALERWPVTLLEHILPRHLEIIYQINAEFLDIVRAKWPNDDDRIRRMSLVEEEGEKRINMAYLCIVGSHTVNGVAAIHSHLLKTQT
;
A
#
# COMPACT_ATOMS: atom_id res chain seq x y z
N MET A 1 9.69 -5.60 34.24
CA MET A 1 11.04 -5.74 33.62
C MET A 1 11.02 -6.68 32.42
N LEU A 2 10.56 -7.94 32.56
CA LEU A 2 10.49 -8.91 31.44
C LEU A 2 9.69 -8.40 30.23
N GLN A 3 8.49 -7.85 30.42
CA GLN A 3 7.70 -7.25 29.33
C GLN A 3 8.40 -6.09 28.61
N ALA A 4 9.13 -5.24 29.34
CA ALA A 4 9.87 -4.13 28.74
C ALA A 4 11.08 -4.61 27.92
N VAL A 5 11.76 -5.66 28.39
CA VAL A 5 12.85 -6.32 27.64
C VAL A 5 12.31 -7.05 26.41
N CYS A 6 11.16 -7.74 26.53
CA CYS A 6 10.48 -8.36 25.40
C CYS A 6 10.03 -7.33 24.35
N ALA A 7 9.44 -6.20 24.77
CA ALA A 7 9.05 -5.12 23.86
C ALA A 7 10.27 -4.50 23.16
N ARG A 8 11.38 -4.30 23.88
CA ARG A 8 12.64 -3.80 23.30
C ARG A 8 13.22 -4.78 22.28
N ASN A 9 13.27 -6.07 22.61
CA ASN A 9 13.76 -7.11 21.69
C ASN A 9 12.87 -7.23 20.45
N HIS A 10 11.54 -7.08 20.60
CA HIS A 10 10.60 -7.10 19.48
C HIS A 10 10.79 -5.89 18.55
N ALA A 11 11.04 -4.71 19.12
CA ALA A 11 11.36 -3.50 18.36
C ALA A 11 12.72 -3.62 17.64
N GLU A 12 13.76 -4.11 18.32
CA GLU A 12 15.09 -4.29 17.73
C GLU A 12 15.09 -5.33 16.60
N ASN A 13 14.24 -6.36 16.69
CA ASN A 13 14.12 -7.39 15.65
C ASN A 13 13.59 -6.84 14.31
N ILE A 14 12.87 -5.70 14.31
CA ILE A 14 12.36 -5.07 13.08
C ILE A 14 13.52 -4.62 12.18
N SER A 15 14.61 -4.08 12.73
CA SER A 15 15.75 -3.62 11.92
C SER A 15 16.90 -4.62 11.85
N ARG A 16 16.73 -5.84 12.39
CA ARG A 16 17.86 -6.75 12.67
C ARG A 16 18.30 -7.61 11.49
N VAL A 17 17.38 -8.02 10.62
CA VAL A 17 17.65 -8.93 9.50
C VAL A 17 16.88 -8.48 8.26
N LEU A 18 17.56 -8.47 7.12
CA LEU A 18 16.96 -8.24 5.81
C LEU A 18 16.26 -9.54 5.35
N TYR A 19 14.96 -9.47 5.02
CA TYR A 19 14.12 -10.60 4.60
C TYR A 19 14.11 -11.79 5.59
N PRO A 20 13.41 -11.68 6.73
CA PRO A 20 13.23 -12.80 7.62
C PRO A 20 12.50 -13.96 6.89
N ASN A 21 12.86 -15.20 7.21
CA ASN A 21 12.25 -16.38 6.62
C ASN A 21 10.72 -16.38 6.86
N ASP A 22 9.94 -16.25 5.79
CA ASP A 22 8.50 -16.05 5.77
C ASP A 22 7.69 -17.34 5.49
N ASN A 23 8.36 -18.50 5.52
CA ASN A 23 7.69 -19.80 5.38
C ASN A 23 6.76 -20.12 6.56
N PHE A 24 6.91 -19.43 7.68
CA PHE A 24 6.08 -19.59 8.88
C PHE A 24 5.32 -18.29 9.19
N PHE A 25 4.15 -18.40 9.82
CA PHE A 25 3.30 -17.26 10.16
C PHE A 25 4.05 -16.13 10.89
N VAL A 26 4.91 -16.49 11.85
CA VAL A 26 5.75 -15.52 12.60
C VAL A 26 6.69 -14.73 11.68
N GLY A 27 7.21 -15.36 10.63
CA GLY A 27 8.06 -14.71 9.64
C GLY A 27 7.30 -13.73 8.76
N LYS A 28 6.09 -14.12 8.33
CA LYS A 28 5.15 -13.25 7.59
C LYS A 28 4.77 -12.02 8.40
N GLU A 29 4.43 -12.21 9.67
CA GLU A 29 4.14 -11.12 10.59
C GLU A 29 5.33 -10.17 10.76
N LEU A 30 6.54 -10.70 10.96
CA LEU A 30 7.74 -9.87 11.10
C LEU A 30 8.00 -9.07 9.82
N ARG A 31 7.90 -9.70 8.64
CA ARG A 31 8.06 -9.01 7.35
C ARG A 31 7.05 -7.88 7.17
N LEU A 32 5.77 -8.14 7.42
CA LEU A 32 4.72 -7.11 7.32
C LEU A 32 4.97 -5.94 8.30
N ARG A 33 5.42 -6.24 9.53
CA ARG A 33 5.82 -5.21 10.50
C ARG A 33 7.01 -4.39 10.03
N GLN A 34 7.99 -5.00 9.36
CA GLN A 34 9.15 -4.30 8.79
C GLN A 34 8.76 -3.35 7.66
N GLU A 35 7.95 -3.84 6.72
CA GLU A 35 7.43 -3.05 5.61
C GLU A 35 6.61 -1.86 6.12
N TYR A 36 5.70 -2.11 7.08
CA TYR A 36 4.91 -1.04 7.68
C TYR A 36 5.77 -0.04 8.48
N PHE A 37 6.75 -0.51 9.25
CA PHE A 37 7.64 0.37 10.01
C PHE A 37 8.37 1.36 9.10
N LEU A 38 8.95 0.86 8.00
CA LEU A 38 9.64 1.69 7.02
C LEU A 38 8.69 2.74 6.44
N VAL A 39 7.51 2.31 6.01
CA VAL A 39 6.48 3.19 5.42
C VAL A 39 6.03 4.26 6.40
N ALA A 40 5.63 3.87 7.61
CA ALA A 40 5.07 4.77 8.61
C ALA A 40 6.10 5.83 9.06
N ALA A 41 7.34 5.42 9.31
CA ALA A 41 8.41 6.35 9.67
C ALA A 41 8.73 7.32 8.52
N THR A 42 8.78 6.81 7.29
CA THR A 42 9.10 7.62 6.10
C THR A 42 8.02 8.66 5.83
N LEU A 43 6.73 8.27 5.85
CA LEU A 43 5.64 9.20 5.59
C LEU A 43 5.53 10.29 6.66
N GLN A 44 5.74 9.95 7.93
CA GLN A 44 5.78 10.95 9.00
C GLN A 44 6.91 11.96 8.79
N ASP A 45 8.11 11.52 8.37
CA ASP A 45 9.21 12.46 8.08
C ASP A 45 8.92 13.33 6.85
N ILE A 46 8.34 12.77 5.79
CA ILE A 46 7.93 13.52 4.59
C ILE A 46 6.92 14.61 4.96
N ILE A 47 5.86 14.26 5.69
CA ILE A 47 4.81 15.21 6.10
C ILE A 47 5.38 16.28 7.03
N ARG A 48 6.26 15.90 7.96
CA ARG A 48 6.98 16.86 8.82
C ARG A 48 7.76 17.87 7.97
N ARG A 49 8.54 17.42 6.97
CA ARG A 49 9.31 18.29 6.07
C ARG A 49 8.40 19.18 5.21
N PHE A 50 7.30 18.63 4.69
CA PHE A 50 6.32 19.38 3.91
C PHE A 50 5.77 20.57 4.71
N ARG A 51 5.47 20.37 6.00
CA ARG A 51 5.00 21.42 6.92
C ARG A 51 6.06 22.41 7.33
N SER A 52 7.29 21.98 7.60
CA SER A 52 8.36 22.86 8.09
C SER A 52 8.78 23.93 7.07
N ASN A 53 8.50 23.70 5.78
CA ASN A 53 8.88 24.60 4.70
C ASN A 53 7.90 25.77 4.48
N ASP A 54 6.95 26.01 5.39
CA ASP A 54 6.01 27.12 5.28
C ASP A 54 5.66 27.77 6.63
N SER A 55 5.59 29.10 6.65
CA SER A 55 5.25 29.89 7.86
C SER A 55 3.74 29.98 8.10
N HIS A 56 2.93 29.62 7.10
CA HIS A 56 1.47 29.65 7.14
C HIS A 56 0.93 28.26 6.77
N HIS A 57 0.88 27.32 7.73
CA HIS A 57 0.24 26.00 7.66
C HIS A 57 -0.22 25.58 6.24
N ARG A 58 0.72 25.07 5.43
CA ARG A 58 0.48 24.73 4.02
C ARG A 58 -0.67 23.75 3.87
N SER A 59 -1.60 24.04 2.95
CA SER A 59 -2.68 23.11 2.61
C SER A 59 -2.11 21.84 1.97
N PHE A 60 -2.69 20.68 2.31
CA PHE A 60 -2.38 19.42 1.64
C PHE A 60 -2.78 19.39 0.17
N ASP A 61 -3.53 20.37 -0.34
CA ASP A 61 -3.79 20.55 -1.77
C ASP A 61 -2.49 20.71 -2.58
N GLU A 62 -1.44 21.27 -1.97
CA GLU A 62 -0.14 21.42 -2.62
C GLU A 62 0.76 20.19 -2.45
N PHE A 63 0.33 19.18 -1.70
CA PHE A 63 1.16 18.03 -1.36
C PHE A 63 1.68 17.29 -2.61
N PRO A 64 0.85 16.94 -3.61
CA PRO A 64 1.34 16.25 -4.82
C PRO A 64 2.28 17.10 -5.68
N ASN A 65 2.20 18.44 -5.57
CA ASN A 65 3.08 19.36 -6.30
C ASN A 65 4.47 19.47 -5.69
N LYS A 66 4.65 19.01 -4.45
CA LYS A 66 5.90 19.13 -3.68
C LYS A 66 6.48 17.76 -3.29
N VAL A 67 5.66 16.73 -3.28
CA VAL A 67 6.02 15.39 -2.84
C VAL A 67 5.64 14.39 -3.92
N ALA A 68 6.64 13.63 -4.37
CA ALA A 68 6.45 12.46 -5.23
C ALA A 68 7.09 11.26 -4.54
N ILE A 69 6.37 10.15 -4.46
CA ILE A 69 6.83 8.92 -3.80
C ILE A 69 6.82 7.78 -4.82
N GLN A 70 8.00 7.20 -5.06
CA GLN A 70 8.14 6.02 -5.92
C GLN A 70 8.06 4.74 -5.07
N LEU A 71 7.12 3.87 -5.40
CA LEU A 71 7.01 2.52 -4.88
C LEU A 71 7.92 1.61 -5.72
N ASN A 72 9.01 1.15 -5.10
CA ASN A 72 9.93 0.21 -5.74
C ASN A 72 9.50 -1.22 -5.43
N ASP A 73 8.85 -1.87 -6.39
CA ASP A 73 8.13 -3.12 -6.19
C ASP A 73 6.98 -2.99 -5.16
N THR A 74 6.41 -4.11 -4.68
CA THR A 74 5.25 -4.10 -3.78
C THR A 74 5.57 -3.89 -2.30
N HIS A 75 6.83 -4.02 -1.87
CA HIS A 75 7.21 -3.91 -0.46
C HIS A 75 6.75 -2.61 0.24
N PRO A 76 6.82 -1.40 -0.38
CA PRO A 76 6.31 -0.18 0.24
C PRO A 76 4.83 0.09 -0.07
N SER A 77 4.06 -0.88 -0.59
CA SER A 77 2.66 -0.69 -1.01
C SER A 77 1.74 -0.14 0.09
N LEU A 78 2.03 -0.46 1.36
CA LEU A 78 1.32 0.07 2.53
C LEU A 78 1.44 1.60 2.67
N ALA A 79 2.31 2.27 1.91
CA ALA A 79 2.38 3.73 1.89
C ALA A 79 1.09 4.37 1.39
N ILE A 80 0.38 3.71 0.48
CA ILE A 80 -0.92 4.20 -0.02
C ILE A 80 -1.95 4.26 1.12
N PRO A 81 -2.30 3.14 1.80
CA PRO A 81 -3.26 3.20 2.89
C PRO A 81 -2.74 3.98 4.11
N GLU A 82 -1.44 4.02 4.38
CA GLU A 82 -0.90 4.84 5.49
C GLU A 82 -1.03 6.34 5.23
N LEU A 83 -0.78 6.81 3.99
CA LEU A 83 -0.99 8.22 3.66
C LEU A 83 -2.47 8.59 3.79
N LEU A 84 -3.38 7.74 3.31
CA LEU A 84 -4.82 7.95 3.46
C LEU A 84 -5.24 7.97 4.93
N ARG A 85 -4.70 7.06 5.76
CA ARG A 85 -4.96 7.05 7.19
C ARG A 85 -4.55 8.37 7.84
N ILE A 86 -3.38 8.90 7.49
CA ILE A 86 -2.93 10.19 8.03
C ILE A 86 -3.86 11.31 7.56
N LEU A 87 -4.12 11.41 6.25
CA LEU A 87 -4.94 12.49 5.69
C LEU A 87 -6.39 12.47 6.21
N VAL A 88 -6.99 11.29 6.34
CA VAL A 88 -8.40 11.17 6.77
C VAL A 88 -8.51 11.21 8.30
N ASP A 89 -7.78 10.34 9.00
CA ASP A 89 -8.01 10.13 10.44
C ASP A 89 -7.31 11.20 11.29
N LEU A 90 -6.15 11.71 10.86
CA LEU A 90 -5.37 12.68 11.64
C LEU A 90 -5.58 14.11 11.16
N GLU A 91 -5.62 14.31 9.84
CA GLU A 91 -5.79 15.65 9.25
C GLU A 91 -7.26 16.02 8.99
N GLY A 92 -8.17 15.05 9.10
CA GLY A 92 -9.61 15.28 8.96
C GLY A 92 -10.05 15.64 7.53
N LEU A 93 -9.28 15.26 6.51
CA LEU A 93 -9.69 15.46 5.12
C LEU A 93 -10.84 14.52 4.76
N GLU A 94 -11.75 15.02 3.92
CA GLU A 94 -12.74 14.16 3.28
C GLU A 94 -12.04 13.08 2.45
N TRP A 95 -12.56 11.85 2.49
CA TRP A 95 -11.99 10.70 1.80
C TRP A 95 -11.65 10.97 0.33
N LYS A 96 -12.59 11.54 -0.43
CA LYS A 96 -12.40 11.83 -1.86
C LYS A 96 -11.21 12.76 -2.11
N LYS A 97 -11.03 13.75 -1.23
CA LYS A 97 -9.92 14.70 -1.28
C LYS A 97 -8.60 14.02 -0.92
N ALA A 98 -8.60 13.22 0.14
CA ALA A 98 -7.42 12.45 0.55
C ALA A 98 -6.99 11.44 -0.54
N TRP A 99 -7.95 10.78 -1.19
CA TRP A 99 -7.70 9.87 -2.30
C TRP A 99 -7.05 10.57 -3.49
N ASP A 100 -7.58 11.72 -3.90
CA ASP A 100 -7.00 12.51 -5.00
C ASP A 100 -5.55 12.92 -4.73
N ILE A 101 -5.27 13.40 -3.51
CA ILE A 101 -3.90 13.73 -3.07
C ILE A 101 -3.00 12.49 -3.10
N SER A 102 -3.47 11.37 -2.54
CA SER A 102 -2.70 10.12 -2.49
C SER A 102 -2.37 9.61 -3.90
N TYR A 103 -3.37 9.54 -4.78
CA TYR A 103 -3.22 9.05 -6.15
C TYR A 103 -2.16 9.82 -6.94
N HIS A 104 -2.18 11.16 -6.85
CA HIS A 104 -1.21 12.01 -7.54
C HIS A 104 0.18 12.05 -6.87
N THR A 105 0.32 11.52 -5.66
CA THR A 105 1.61 11.43 -4.94
C THR A 105 2.41 10.19 -5.35
N PHE A 106 1.74 9.07 -5.64
CA PHE A 106 2.40 7.77 -5.81
C PHE A 106 2.62 7.36 -7.27
N ALA A 107 3.79 6.81 -7.56
CA ALA A 107 4.12 6.10 -8.79
C ALA A 107 4.71 4.72 -8.45
N TYR A 108 4.46 3.71 -9.28
CA TYR A 108 4.83 2.31 -9.02
C TYR A 108 5.73 1.71 -10.11
N THR A 109 6.88 1.17 -9.70
CA THR A 109 7.73 0.34 -10.55
C THR A 109 7.51 -1.13 -10.24
N ASN A 110 7.01 -1.89 -11.21
CA ASN A 110 6.92 -3.35 -11.13
C ASN A 110 8.22 -3.99 -11.65
N HIS A 111 8.71 -5.02 -10.94
CA HIS A 111 9.91 -5.79 -11.29
C HIS A 111 9.61 -7.25 -11.67
N THR A 112 8.36 -7.70 -11.56
CA THR A 112 8.00 -9.10 -11.79
C THR A 112 6.62 -9.26 -12.41
N ILE A 113 6.57 -10.18 -13.38
CA ILE A 113 5.35 -10.65 -14.03
C ILE A 113 4.93 -12.05 -13.55
N LEU A 114 5.77 -12.72 -12.74
CA LEU A 114 5.50 -14.07 -12.25
C LEU A 114 4.40 -13.99 -11.17
N PRO A 115 3.21 -14.59 -11.40
CA PRO A 115 2.10 -14.48 -10.46
C PRO A 115 2.47 -14.95 -9.05
N GLU A 116 3.32 -15.96 -8.92
CA GLU A 116 3.80 -16.53 -7.66
C GLU A 116 4.73 -15.58 -6.87
N ALA A 117 5.38 -14.64 -7.55
CA ALA A 117 6.26 -13.65 -6.94
C ALA A 117 5.50 -12.40 -6.48
N LEU A 118 4.24 -12.24 -6.88
CA LEU A 118 3.41 -11.13 -6.43
C LEU A 118 3.00 -11.30 -4.98
N GLU A 119 3.28 -10.27 -4.19
CA GLU A 119 3.02 -10.27 -2.77
C GLU A 119 1.51 -10.31 -2.47
N ARG A 120 1.14 -11.31 -1.67
CA ARG A 120 -0.23 -11.52 -1.21
C ARG A 120 -0.25 -11.71 0.29
N TRP A 121 -0.91 -10.80 1.00
CA TRP A 121 -1.06 -10.88 2.44
C TRP A 121 -2.40 -11.51 2.82
N PRO A 122 -2.43 -12.53 3.69
CA PRO A 122 -3.69 -13.03 4.25
C PRO A 122 -4.45 -11.91 4.94
N VAL A 123 -5.76 -11.82 4.67
CA VAL A 123 -6.63 -10.81 5.29
C VAL A 123 -6.58 -10.90 6.82
N THR A 124 -6.55 -12.11 7.38
CA THR A 124 -6.46 -12.35 8.82
C THR A 124 -5.19 -11.78 9.45
N LEU A 125 -4.07 -11.79 8.71
CA LEU A 125 -2.81 -11.21 9.17
C LEU A 125 -2.87 -9.67 9.18
N LEU A 126 -3.41 -9.08 8.11
CA LEU A 126 -3.62 -7.63 8.03
C LEU A 126 -4.62 -7.15 9.09
N GLU A 127 -5.71 -7.87 9.29
CA GLU A 127 -6.71 -7.57 10.33
C GLU A 127 -6.08 -7.57 11.73
N HIS A 128 -5.17 -8.52 12.00
CA HIS A 128 -4.50 -8.60 13.29
C HIS A 128 -3.51 -7.46 13.54
N ILE A 129 -2.73 -7.06 12.52
CA ILE A 129 -1.59 -6.15 12.69
C ILE A 129 -1.95 -4.70 12.31
N LEU A 130 -2.74 -4.52 11.25
CA LEU A 130 -3.07 -3.24 10.61
C LEU A 130 -4.58 -3.15 10.31
N PRO A 131 -5.47 -3.26 11.31
CA PRO A 131 -6.91 -3.32 11.10
C PRO A 131 -7.44 -2.08 10.36
N ARG A 132 -6.95 -0.88 10.69
CA ARG A 132 -7.35 0.36 10.03
C ARG A 132 -6.92 0.40 8.55
N HIS A 133 -5.72 -0.10 8.23
CA HIS A 133 -5.26 -0.17 6.85
C HIS A 133 -6.09 -1.15 6.03
N LEU A 134 -6.53 -2.26 6.63
CA LEU A 134 -7.43 -3.20 5.98
C LEU A 134 -8.78 -2.56 5.63
N GLU A 135 -9.37 -1.76 6.53
CA GLU A 135 -10.59 -1.00 6.24
C GLU A 135 -10.40 -0.04 5.06
N ILE A 136 -9.28 0.70 5.05
CA ILE A 136 -8.92 1.62 3.97
C ILE A 136 -8.75 0.85 2.65
N ILE A 137 -8.06 -0.29 2.65
CA ILE A 137 -7.89 -1.15 1.46
C ILE A 137 -9.25 -1.64 0.94
N TYR A 138 -10.17 -2.03 1.83
CA TYR A 138 -11.51 -2.41 1.40
C TYR A 138 -12.29 -1.25 0.79
N GLN A 139 -12.15 -0.05 1.33
CA GLN A 139 -12.79 1.14 0.75
C GLN A 139 -12.22 1.46 -0.63
N ILE A 140 -10.89 1.39 -0.80
CA ILE A 140 -10.24 1.53 -2.11
C ILE A 140 -10.79 0.50 -3.09
N ASN A 141 -10.87 -0.76 -2.67
CA ASN A 141 -11.38 -1.83 -3.52
C ASN A 141 -12.85 -1.60 -3.93
N ALA A 142 -13.70 -1.18 -2.99
CA ALA A 142 -15.11 -0.91 -3.27
C ALA A 142 -15.27 0.19 -4.32
N GLU A 143 -14.61 1.34 -4.14
CA GLU A 143 -14.68 2.46 -5.09
C GLU A 143 -14.08 2.10 -6.46
N PHE A 144 -12.98 1.33 -6.46
CA PHE A 144 -12.39 0.82 -7.70
C PHE A 144 -13.34 -0.11 -8.45
N LEU A 145 -13.98 -1.05 -7.75
CA LEU A 145 -14.92 -1.98 -8.38
C LEU A 145 -16.18 -1.28 -8.91
N ASP A 146 -16.61 -0.17 -8.31
CA ASP A 146 -17.68 0.66 -8.86
C ASP A 146 -17.28 1.30 -10.20
N ILE A 147 -16.03 1.76 -10.33
CA ILE A 147 -15.48 2.25 -11.60
C ILE A 147 -15.44 1.11 -12.64
N VAL A 148 -15.01 -0.09 -12.24
CA VAL A 148 -14.96 -1.26 -13.13
C VAL A 148 -16.36 -1.65 -13.61
N ARG A 149 -17.36 -1.71 -12.70
CA ARG A 149 -18.77 -1.98 -13.03
C ARG A 149 -19.34 -0.97 -14.02
N ALA A 150 -19.06 0.30 -13.81
CA ALA A 150 -19.53 1.37 -14.70
C ALA A 150 -18.90 1.27 -16.10
N LYS A 151 -17.64 0.83 -16.19
CA LYS A 151 -16.90 0.74 -17.45
C LYS A 151 -17.18 -0.56 -18.24
N TRP A 152 -17.43 -1.67 -17.54
CA TRP A 152 -17.78 -2.96 -18.14
C TRP A 152 -19.02 -3.56 -17.48
N PRO A 153 -20.23 -3.08 -17.83
CA PRO A 153 -21.46 -3.60 -17.29
C PRO A 153 -21.64 -5.09 -17.61
N ASN A 154 -22.12 -5.88 -16.65
CA ASN A 154 -22.39 -7.32 -16.74
C ASN A 154 -21.18 -8.25 -16.95
N ASP A 155 -19.94 -7.79 -16.72
CA ASP A 155 -18.73 -8.63 -16.73
C ASP A 155 -18.28 -8.93 -15.28
N ASP A 156 -19.07 -9.72 -14.56
CA ASP A 156 -18.80 -10.07 -13.16
C ASP A 156 -17.49 -10.83 -12.97
N ASP A 157 -17.10 -11.64 -13.98
CA ASP A 157 -15.83 -12.34 -13.97
C ASP A 157 -14.65 -11.36 -14.02
N ARG A 158 -14.76 -10.25 -14.75
CA ARG A 158 -13.74 -9.18 -14.73
C ARG A 158 -13.67 -8.48 -13.39
N ILE A 159 -14.80 -8.20 -12.74
CA ILE A 159 -14.83 -7.61 -11.40
C ILE A 159 -14.05 -8.51 -10.43
N ARG A 160 -14.31 -9.83 -10.47
CA ARG A 160 -13.59 -10.81 -9.66
C ARG A 160 -12.08 -10.82 -9.96
N ARG A 161 -11.68 -10.79 -11.24
CA ARG A 161 -10.27 -10.79 -11.64
C ARG A 161 -9.52 -9.49 -11.32
N MET A 162 -10.20 -8.36 -11.22
CA MET A 162 -9.57 -7.05 -10.98
C MET A 162 -9.61 -6.63 -9.50
N SER A 163 -10.40 -7.29 -8.66
CA SER A 163 -10.49 -7.02 -7.23
C SER A 163 -9.12 -7.10 -6.55
N LEU A 164 -8.83 -6.12 -5.68
CA LEU A 164 -7.66 -6.15 -4.79
C LEU A 164 -7.74 -7.30 -3.78
N VAL A 165 -8.96 -7.79 -3.52
CA VAL A 165 -9.25 -8.88 -2.59
C VAL A 165 -9.44 -10.16 -3.40
N GLU A 166 -8.56 -11.13 -3.18
CA GLU A 166 -8.67 -12.47 -3.71
C GLU A 166 -9.54 -13.32 -2.76
N GLU A 167 -10.66 -13.82 -3.27
CA GLU A 167 -11.68 -14.55 -2.50
C GLU A 167 -11.50 -16.09 -2.60
N GLU A 168 -10.61 -16.58 -3.45
CA GLU A 168 -10.38 -18.01 -3.66
C GLU A 168 -9.50 -18.61 -2.55
N GLY A 169 -10.07 -19.54 -1.78
CA GLY A 169 -9.38 -20.21 -0.68
C GLY A 169 -9.28 -19.31 0.57
N GLU A 170 -8.06 -19.05 1.02
CA GLU A 170 -7.82 -18.09 2.10
C GLU A 170 -7.84 -16.68 1.52
N LYS A 171 -8.71 -15.80 2.03
CA LYS A 171 -8.80 -14.42 1.55
C LYS A 171 -7.46 -13.70 1.66
N ARG A 172 -7.05 -13.05 0.57
CA ARG A 172 -5.76 -12.34 0.47
C ARG A 172 -5.92 -10.98 -0.18
N ILE A 173 -5.03 -10.06 0.20
CA ILE A 173 -4.89 -8.78 -0.48
C ILE A 173 -3.75 -8.88 -1.49
N ASN A 174 -4.03 -8.54 -2.74
CA ASN A 174 -3.04 -8.47 -3.81
C ASN A 174 -2.37 -7.08 -3.80
N MET A 175 -1.12 -7.03 -3.35
CA MET A 175 -0.42 -5.75 -3.13
C MET A 175 -0.01 -5.08 -4.45
N ALA A 176 0.19 -5.85 -5.52
CA ALA A 176 0.45 -5.29 -6.84
C ALA A 176 -0.79 -4.56 -7.37
N TYR A 177 -1.98 -5.10 -7.17
CA TYR A 177 -3.23 -4.41 -7.56
C TYR A 177 -3.47 -3.16 -6.72
N LEU A 178 -3.16 -3.19 -5.43
CA LEU A 178 -3.17 -1.99 -4.60
C LEU A 178 -2.22 -0.91 -5.16
N CYS A 179 -0.99 -1.26 -5.52
CA CYS A 179 -0.05 -0.33 -6.14
C CYS A 179 -0.55 0.23 -7.47
N ILE A 180 -1.11 -0.61 -8.34
CA ILE A 180 -1.62 -0.21 -9.66
C ILE A 180 -2.80 0.76 -9.51
N VAL A 181 -3.74 0.46 -8.61
CA VAL A 181 -4.94 1.29 -8.40
C VAL A 181 -4.61 2.59 -7.66
N GLY A 182 -3.67 2.54 -6.70
CA GLY A 182 -3.29 3.70 -5.88
C GLY A 182 -2.23 4.61 -6.48
N SER A 183 -1.74 4.36 -7.70
CA SER A 183 -0.67 5.15 -8.33
C SER A 183 -1.11 5.77 -9.66
N HIS A 184 -0.74 7.03 -9.90
CA HIS A 184 -1.02 7.71 -11.17
C HIS A 184 -0.13 7.22 -12.33
N THR A 185 1.02 6.62 -12.04
CA THR A 185 1.94 6.06 -13.04
C THR A 185 2.38 4.66 -12.62
N VAL A 186 2.39 3.72 -13.57
CA VAL A 186 2.96 2.38 -13.41
C VAL A 186 3.97 2.12 -14.52
N ASN A 187 5.18 1.68 -14.17
CA ASN A 187 6.25 1.38 -15.12
C ASN A 187 6.91 0.02 -14.87
N GLY A 188 7.34 -0.63 -15.95
CA GLY A 188 8.23 -1.79 -15.88
C GLY A 188 9.71 -1.38 -15.91
N VAL A 189 10.60 -2.37 -15.75
CA VAL A 189 12.06 -2.16 -15.78
C VAL A 189 12.70 -2.26 -17.17
N ALA A 190 11.95 -2.74 -18.16
CA ALA A 190 12.38 -2.85 -19.56
C ALA A 190 11.20 -2.65 -20.51
N ALA A 191 11.47 -2.35 -21.78
CA ALA A 191 10.44 -2.17 -22.80
C ALA A 191 9.56 -3.42 -22.98
N ILE A 192 10.20 -4.60 -23.07
CA ILE A 192 9.50 -5.89 -23.17
C ILE A 192 8.68 -6.15 -21.89
N HIS A 193 9.26 -5.91 -20.71
CA HIS A 193 8.57 -6.08 -19.44
C HIS A 193 7.33 -5.17 -19.33
N SER A 194 7.44 -3.90 -19.74
CA SER A 194 6.33 -2.95 -19.77
C SER A 194 5.25 -3.35 -20.78
N HIS A 195 5.62 -4.00 -21.89
CA HIS A 195 4.66 -4.54 -22.85
C HIS A 195 3.91 -5.75 -22.28
N LEU A 196 4.61 -6.65 -21.58
CA LEU A 196 4.02 -7.81 -20.92
C LEU A 196 3.04 -7.37 -19.82
N LEU A 197 3.38 -6.37 -19.01
CA LEU A 197 2.47 -5.78 -18.02
C LEU A 197 1.17 -5.24 -18.63
N LYS A 198 1.19 -4.74 -19.86
CA LYS A 198 -0.02 -4.23 -20.54
C LYS A 198 -0.88 -5.31 -21.18
N THR A 199 -0.30 -6.49 -21.43
CA THR A 199 -0.94 -7.57 -22.19
C THR A 199 -1.34 -8.75 -21.31
N GLN A 200 -0.70 -8.92 -20.15
CA GLN A 200 -0.91 -10.03 -19.22
C GLN A 200 -1.47 -9.61 -17.86
N THR A 201 -1.57 -8.31 -17.56
CA THR A 201 -2.09 -7.75 -16.30
C THR A 201 -3.23 -6.79 -16.60
#